data_AF-A0A7X5LLQ9-F1
#
_entry.id   AF-A0A7X5LLQ9-F1
#
_cell.length_a   1.000
_cell.length_b   1.000
_cell.length_c   1.000
_cell.angle_alpha   90.00
_cell.angle_beta   90.00
_cell.angle_gamma   90.00
#
_symmetry.space_group_name_H-M   'P 1'
#
loop_
_entity.id
_entity.type
_entity.pdbx_description
1 polymer ?
#
loop_
_entity_poly.entity_id
_entity_poly.type
_entity_poly.pdbx_seq_one_letter_code
_entity_poly.pdbx_strand_id
1 'polypeptide(L)'
;MNNNQSLLSYKPLQSAALRHNINLDILVTSAFIRSMPHIESAILEVMPQSIIANLAIAAGTQVSYLTNAQLCEQLGMPFIHASKSVNVLPIALAAKPQQRVYKARVEAGFEKLSAKPEPIRLQTPDTFLGGRRSVNWLALNTVCPKMLAAAKHTVAKHRPLISGRVLATHTDEISAWCIENGYTLVDNYLEPVGGLTSVKSCWLVPSKAQLQQVRNLLAHHAPEVSARLSMEMMITQCWPALAGEHDLLARETYDLLVHRRRWYYLDNLLNIGLYDIDSDGENYWRWLGDKGCRLFLPLRAAGHYVLSFSIFSLVEGLSNTPVRCFINGKLAKTCEIYGGDTISIPYYASEEGGMAEVFIAPEKSVDVGDRKLSVSLSGIVVNWEEAPL
;
A
#
# COMPACT_ATOMS: atom_id res chain seq x y z
N MET A 1 -22.47 -28.76 -34.61
CA MET A 1 -22.31 -29.14 -33.19
C MET A 1 -22.03 -27.87 -32.40
N ASN A 2 -23.09 -27.33 -31.76
CA ASN A 2 -23.01 -26.12 -30.96
C ASN A 2 -22.34 -26.46 -29.62
N ASN A 3 -21.11 -26.01 -29.43
CA ASN A 3 -20.52 -25.96 -28.09
C ASN A 3 -21.15 -24.77 -27.36
N ASN A 4 -22.24 -25.04 -26.64
CA ASN A 4 -22.70 -24.23 -25.53
C ASN A 4 -21.59 -24.22 -24.46
N GLN A 5 -20.58 -23.39 -24.63
CA GLN A 5 -19.85 -22.83 -23.50
C GLN A 5 -20.82 -21.87 -22.83
N SER A 6 -21.40 -22.28 -21.71
CA SER A 6 -22.18 -21.40 -20.84
C SER A 6 -21.45 -20.07 -20.68
N LEU A 7 -22.14 -18.96 -20.96
CA LEU A 7 -21.67 -17.63 -20.58
C LEU A 7 -21.51 -17.64 -19.06
N LEU A 8 -20.28 -17.80 -18.58
CA LEU A 8 -19.98 -17.71 -17.15
C LEU A 8 -20.37 -16.30 -16.69
N SER A 9 -21.25 -16.25 -15.70
CA SER A 9 -21.70 -15.02 -15.05
C SER A 9 -21.36 -15.10 -13.57
N TYR A 10 -20.97 -13.97 -12.98
CA TYR A 10 -20.65 -13.87 -11.57
C TYR A 10 -21.20 -12.55 -11.01
N LYS A 11 -21.28 -12.43 -9.68
CA LYS A 11 -21.59 -11.14 -9.05
C LYS A 11 -20.52 -10.09 -9.44
N PRO A 12 -20.88 -8.79 -9.54
CA PRO A 12 -19.94 -7.76 -9.99
C PRO A 12 -18.58 -7.74 -9.27
N LEU A 13 -18.57 -7.88 -7.94
CA LEU A 13 -17.33 -7.94 -7.15
C LEU A 13 -16.50 -9.19 -7.43
N GLN A 14 -17.14 -10.33 -7.66
CA GLN A 14 -16.47 -11.58 -8.02
C GLN A 14 -15.84 -11.46 -9.41
N SER A 15 -16.59 -10.92 -10.38
CA SER A 15 -16.08 -10.66 -11.73
C SER A 15 -14.86 -9.73 -11.72
N ALA A 16 -14.86 -8.68 -10.88
CA ALA A 16 -13.71 -7.79 -10.75
C ALA A 16 -12.50 -8.48 -10.11
N ALA A 17 -12.73 -9.30 -9.08
CA ALA A 17 -11.68 -10.06 -8.39
C ALA A 17 -11.05 -11.13 -9.28
N LEU A 18 -11.83 -11.81 -10.13
CA LEU A 18 -11.34 -12.81 -11.08
C LEU A 18 -10.29 -12.25 -12.04
N ARG A 19 -10.40 -10.97 -12.41
CA ARG A 19 -9.36 -10.29 -13.19
C ARG A 19 -8.11 -10.05 -12.36
N HIS A 20 -8.26 -9.45 -11.20
CA HIS A 20 -7.19 -9.35 -10.21
C HIS A 20 -7.77 -8.98 -8.85
N ASN A 21 -7.31 -9.64 -7.78
CA ASN A 21 -7.77 -9.41 -6.41
C ASN A 21 -7.62 -7.96 -5.92
N ILE A 22 -6.73 -7.16 -6.51
CA ILE A 22 -6.53 -5.76 -6.13
C ILE A 22 -7.74 -4.90 -6.50
N ASN A 23 -8.49 -5.29 -7.54
CA ASN A 23 -9.70 -4.58 -7.94
C ASN A 23 -10.75 -4.63 -6.83
N LEU A 24 -10.81 -5.75 -6.10
CA LEU A 24 -11.68 -5.91 -4.93
C LEU A 24 -11.26 -4.93 -3.82
N ASP A 25 -9.97 -4.89 -3.47
CA ASP A 25 -9.45 -3.95 -2.46
C ASP A 25 -9.71 -2.48 -2.85
N ILE A 26 -9.49 -2.12 -4.12
CA ILE A 26 -9.71 -0.76 -4.64
C ILE A 26 -11.20 -0.38 -4.50
N LEU A 27 -12.09 -1.22 -5.02
CA LEU A 27 -13.54 -0.98 -4.97
C LEU A 27 -14.04 -0.87 -3.52
N VAL A 28 -13.68 -1.84 -2.68
CA VAL A 28 -14.15 -1.91 -1.28
C VAL A 28 -13.64 -0.73 -0.46
N THR A 29 -12.35 -0.41 -0.57
CA THR A 29 -11.76 0.75 0.11
C THR A 29 -12.45 2.04 -0.33
N SER A 30 -12.62 2.21 -1.65
CA SER A 30 -13.29 3.37 -2.23
C SER A 30 -14.74 3.51 -1.75
N ALA A 31 -15.49 2.40 -1.69
CA ALA A 31 -16.87 2.40 -1.20
C ALA A 31 -16.97 2.68 0.30
N PHE A 32 -16.06 2.16 1.13
CA PHE A 32 -16.01 2.54 2.54
C PHE A 32 -15.73 4.03 2.71
N ILE A 33 -14.77 4.60 1.97
CA ILE A 33 -14.48 6.03 2.03
C ILE A 33 -15.70 6.86 1.60
N ARG A 34 -16.37 6.49 0.50
CA ARG A 34 -17.62 7.15 0.08
C ARG A 34 -18.78 7.03 1.05
N SER A 35 -18.82 5.96 1.85
CA SER A 35 -19.84 5.80 2.90
C SER A 35 -19.65 6.75 4.08
N MET A 36 -18.51 7.46 4.14
CA MET A 36 -18.16 8.41 5.19
C MET A 36 -18.21 9.85 4.64
N PRO A 37 -19.36 10.55 4.71
CA PRO A 37 -19.52 11.88 4.11
C PRO A 37 -18.59 12.96 4.68
N HIS A 38 -18.01 12.74 5.87
CA HIS A 38 -17.03 13.62 6.51
C HIS A 38 -15.83 12.83 7.05
N ILE A 39 -15.08 12.20 6.14
CA ILE A 39 -13.81 11.56 6.49
C ILE A 39 -12.72 12.62 6.74
N GLU A 40 -12.61 13.08 7.99
CA GLU A 40 -11.63 14.09 8.38
C GLU A 40 -10.24 13.50 8.59
N SER A 41 -10.14 12.36 9.27
CA SER A 41 -8.85 11.80 9.68
C SER A 41 -8.77 10.28 9.55
N ALA A 42 -7.68 9.83 8.93
CA ALA A 42 -7.30 8.43 8.83
C ALA A 42 -5.90 8.20 9.41
N ILE A 43 -5.76 7.16 10.23
CA ILE A 43 -4.49 6.72 10.77
C ILE A 43 -4.10 5.43 10.06
N LEU A 44 -2.96 5.47 9.38
CA LEU A 44 -2.54 4.43 8.47
C LEU A 44 -1.18 3.85 8.90
N GLU A 45 -1.14 2.57 9.26
CA GLU A 45 0.11 1.81 9.40
C GLU A 45 0.64 1.30 8.03
N VAL A 46 0.31 2.02 6.95
CA VAL A 46 0.77 1.73 5.60
C VAL A 46 1.64 2.86 5.06
N MET A 47 2.44 2.56 4.03
CA MET A 47 3.32 3.56 3.43
C MET A 47 2.51 4.68 2.74
N PRO A 48 3.05 5.92 2.68
CA PRO A 48 2.39 7.06 2.03
C PRO A 48 1.97 6.81 0.60
N GLN A 49 2.77 6.03 -0.12
CA GLN A 49 2.51 5.58 -1.47
C GLN A 49 1.89 4.18 -1.41
N SER A 50 0.80 3.97 -0.66
CA SER A 50 -0.08 2.79 -0.77
C SER A 50 -1.40 3.16 -1.47
N ILE A 51 -2.06 2.23 -2.16
CA ILE A 51 -3.34 2.51 -2.85
C ILE A 51 -4.37 3.08 -1.87
N ILE A 52 -4.39 2.53 -0.66
CA ILE A 52 -5.22 3.00 0.45
C ILE A 52 -4.95 4.48 0.76
N ALA A 53 -3.68 4.88 0.83
CA ALA A 53 -3.31 6.26 1.08
C ALA A 53 -3.73 7.19 -0.06
N ASN A 54 -3.51 6.79 -1.33
CA ASN A 54 -3.95 7.55 -2.49
C ASN A 54 -5.47 7.79 -2.48
N LEU A 55 -6.26 6.73 -2.24
CA LEU A 55 -7.72 6.84 -2.16
C LEU A 55 -8.17 7.73 -0.99
N ALA A 56 -7.54 7.61 0.18
CA ALA A 56 -7.85 8.48 1.33
C ALA A 56 -7.57 9.95 1.03
N ILE A 57 -6.41 10.25 0.43
CA ILE A 57 -6.03 11.61 0.03
C ILE A 57 -6.97 12.15 -1.05
N ALA A 58 -7.34 11.34 -2.05
CA ALA A 58 -8.28 11.73 -3.11
C ALA A 58 -9.67 12.09 -2.55
N ALA A 59 -10.04 11.54 -1.39
CA ALA A 59 -11.26 11.92 -0.67
C ALA A 59 -11.11 13.16 0.23
N GLY A 60 -9.94 13.80 0.25
CA GLY A 60 -9.65 14.95 1.10
C GLY A 60 -9.34 14.60 2.57
N THR A 61 -9.03 13.34 2.87
CA THR A 61 -8.78 12.89 4.24
C THR A 61 -7.42 13.37 4.74
N GLN A 62 -7.34 13.87 5.99
CA GLN A 62 -6.05 14.08 6.64
C GLN A 62 -5.45 12.75 7.10
N VAL A 63 -4.40 12.31 6.42
CA VAL A 63 -3.74 11.04 6.70
C VAL A 63 -2.55 11.24 7.65
N SER A 64 -2.47 10.45 8.73
CA SER A 64 -1.22 10.30 9.50
C SER A 64 -0.63 8.92 9.26
N TYR A 65 0.60 8.89 8.76
CA TYR A 65 1.34 7.66 8.51
C TYR A 65 2.14 7.26 9.74
N LEU A 66 2.02 5.98 10.10
CA LEU A 66 2.76 5.39 11.21
C LEU A 66 3.88 4.50 10.69
N THR A 67 4.96 4.42 11.48
CA THR A 67 6.13 3.63 11.15
C THR A 67 5.79 2.13 11.14
N ASN A 68 6.28 1.41 10.14
CA ASN A 68 6.27 -0.04 10.15
C ASN A 68 7.38 -0.56 11.08
N ALA A 69 7.00 -1.00 12.28
CA ALA A 69 7.95 -1.46 13.30
C ALA A 69 8.80 -2.67 12.85
N GLN A 70 8.23 -3.58 12.05
CA GLN A 70 8.95 -4.76 11.54
C GLN A 70 10.06 -4.36 10.56
N LEU A 71 9.77 -3.42 9.66
CA LEU A 71 10.78 -2.90 8.73
C LEU A 71 11.87 -2.10 9.46
N CYS A 72 11.53 -1.37 10.52
CA CYS A 72 12.53 -0.74 11.38
C CYS A 72 13.46 -1.77 12.05
N GLU A 73 12.95 -2.90 12.52
CA GLU A 73 13.77 -3.98 13.09
C GLU A 73 14.73 -4.57 12.03
N GLN A 74 14.22 -4.81 10.83
CA GLN A 74 14.98 -5.43 9.74
C GLN A 74 16.05 -4.49 9.15
N LEU A 75 15.70 -3.22 8.95
CA LEU A 75 16.50 -2.26 8.17
C LEU A 75 17.19 -1.21 9.02
N GLY A 76 16.75 -1.01 10.25
CA GLY A 76 17.36 -0.09 11.21
C GLY A 76 17.26 1.38 10.81
N MET A 77 18.32 2.12 11.18
CA MET A 77 18.41 3.58 11.04
C MET A 77 18.11 4.11 9.62
N PRO A 78 18.65 3.53 8.52
CA PRO A 78 18.37 4.00 7.16
C PRO A 78 16.87 4.05 6.84
N PHE A 79 16.10 3.04 7.23
CA PHE A 79 14.66 3.01 6.96
C PHE A 79 13.89 4.03 7.83
N ILE A 80 14.32 4.25 9.07
CA ILE A 80 13.73 5.26 9.95
C ILE A 80 13.91 6.66 9.35
N HIS A 81 15.12 6.98 8.88
CA HIS A 81 15.41 8.26 8.25
C HIS A 81 14.63 8.46 6.96
N ALA A 82 14.60 7.45 6.09
CA ALA A 82 13.81 7.46 4.86
C ALA A 82 12.30 7.61 5.12
N SER A 83 11.79 7.00 6.20
CA SER A 83 10.38 7.12 6.58
C SER A 83 10.05 8.56 7.01
N LYS A 84 10.91 9.17 7.84
CA LYS A 84 10.73 10.56 8.28
C LYS A 84 10.77 11.56 7.14
N SER A 85 11.63 11.36 6.13
CA SER A 85 11.72 12.28 4.99
C SER A 85 10.45 12.31 4.13
N VAL A 86 9.58 11.30 4.25
CA VAL A 86 8.26 11.25 3.60
C VAL A 86 7.11 11.40 4.62
N ASN A 87 7.36 12.12 5.71
CA ASN A 87 6.38 12.49 6.73
C ASN A 87 5.75 11.32 7.52
N VAL A 88 6.43 10.16 7.60
CA VAL A 88 5.99 9.06 8.48
C VAL A 88 6.42 9.36 9.91
N LEU A 89 5.45 9.26 10.84
CA LEU A 89 5.71 9.49 12.24
C LEU A 89 6.56 8.35 12.82
N PRO A 90 7.54 8.63 13.70
CA PRO A 90 8.36 7.62 14.38
C PRO A 90 7.58 6.95 15.54
N ILE A 91 6.33 6.58 15.26
CA ILE A 91 5.37 5.98 16.17
C ILE A 91 4.80 4.75 15.47
N ALA A 92 4.65 3.66 16.21
CA ALA A 92 3.94 2.45 15.78
C ALA A 92 2.90 2.07 16.83
N LEU A 93 1.76 1.50 16.42
CA LEU A 93 0.75 1.07 17.37
C LEU A 93 1.13 -0.28 17.96
N ALA A 94 0.88 -0.42 19.26
CA ALA A 94 1.15 -1.64 19.99
C ALA A 94 0.14 -1.82 21.13
N ALA A 95 -0.09 -3.07 21.54
CA ALA A 95 -0.94 -3.36 22.69
C ALA A 95 -0.36 -2.84 24.03
N LYS A 96 0.94 -2.56 24.09
CA LYS A 96 1.63 -2.04 25.27
C LYS A 96 2.59 -0.93 24.89
N PRO A 97 2.68 0.17 25.68
CA PRO A 97 3.67 1.20 25.44
C PRO A 97 5.10 0.67 25.61
N GLN A 98 5.98 1.01 24.67
CA GLN A 98 7.40 0.69 24.75
C GLN A 98 8.20 1.73 23.94
N GLN A 99 9.46 1.97 24.30
CA GLN A 99 10.39 2.71 23.45
C GLN A 99 11.45 1.75 22.92
N ARG A 100 11.65 1.77 21.60
CA ARG A 100 12.74 1.04 20.94
C ARG A 100 13.75 2.03 20.42
N VAL A 101 15.02 1.83 20.74
CA VAL A 101 16.11 2.72 20.35
C VAL A 101 16.98 2.03 19.33
N TYR A 102 17.08 2.63 18.15
CA TYR A 102 17.92 2.14 17.07
C TYR A 102 19.23 2.91 17.05
N LYS A 103 20.33 2.20 16.86
CA LYS A 103 21.68 2.76 16.78
C LYS A 103 22.32 2.36 15.47
N ALA A 104 23.15 3.24 14.92
CA ALA A 104 23.99 2.88 13.79
C ALA A 104 24.92 1.73 14.19
N ARG A 105 25.11 0.75 13.31
CA ARG A 105 26.16 -0.25 13.49
C ARG A 105 27.49 0.46 13.23
N VAL A 106 28.36 0.47 14.23
CA VAL A 106 29.71 1.02 14.15
C VAL A 106 30.70 -0.05 14.60
N GLU A 107 31.89 -0.05 14.02
CA GLU A 107 32.98 -0.92 14.49
C GLU A 107 33.37 -0.55 15.92
N ALA A 108 33.81 -1.55 16.69
CA ALA A 108 34.21 -1.34 18.08
C ALA A 108 35.35 -0.31 18.18
N GLY A 109 35.22 0.64 19.10
CA GLY A 109 36.16 1.77 19.25
C GLY A 109 35.76 3.05 18.51
N PHE A 110 34.74 3.02 17.65
CA PHE A 110 34.21 4.18 16.93
C PHE A 110 32.82 4.64 17.43
N GLU A 111 32.42 4.22 18.63
CA GLU A 111 31.08 4.49 19.18
C GLU A 111 30.78 5.99 19.30
N LYS A 112 31.82 6.80 19.54
CA LYS A 112 31.70 8.27 19.62
C LYS A 112 31.47 8.96 18.27
N LEU A 113 31.70 8.27 17.15
CA LEU A 113 31.40 8.76 15.80
C LEU A 113 30.02 8.29 15.31
N SER A 114 29.31 7.48 16.09
CA SER A 114 28.00 6.98 15.71
C SER A 114 26.97 8.11 15.59
N ALA A 115 26.09 7.99 14.59
CA ALA A 115 24.93 8.85 14.49
C ALA A 115 24.08 8.73 15.77
N LYS A 116 23.42 9.85 16.15
CA LYS A 116 22.55 9.87 17.33
C LYS A 116 21.50 8.75 17.25
N PRO A 117 21.28 8.00 18.34
CA PRO A 117 20.26 6.96 18.36
C PRO A 117 18.87 7.51 18.05
N GLU A 118 18.07 6.76 17.31
CA GLU A 118 16.71 7.14 16.95
C GLU A 118 15.68 6.32 17.73
N PRO A 119 14.81 6.97 18.53
CA PRO A 119 13.74 6.28 19.21
C PRO A 119 12.50 6.14 18.32
N ILE A 120 11.95 4.93 18.27
CA ILE A 120 10.58 4.67 17.81
C ILE A 120 9.71 4.41 19.04
N ARG A 121 8.59 5.12 19.14
CA ARG A 121 7.64 4.97 20.24
C ARG A 121 6.55 3.98 19.83
N LEU A 122 6.47 2.87 20.55
CA LEU A 122 5.32 1.97 20.49
C LEU A 122 4.30 2.50 21.48
N GLN A 123 3.11 2.84 21.00
CA GLN A 123 2.03 3.41 21.82
C GLN A 123 0.75 2.62 21.64
N THR A 124 -0.09 2.59 22.67
CA THR A 124 -1.46 2.10 22.49
C THR A 124 -2.25 3.06 21.63
N PRO A 125 -3.25 2.57 20.86
CA PRO A 125 -4.16 3.44 20.11
C PRO A 125 -4.76 4.53 21.01
N ASP A 126 -5.21 4.17 22.22
CA ASP A 126 -5.78 5.14 23.17
C ASP A 126 -4.80 6.25 23.58
N THR A 127 -3.52 5.91 23.79
CA THR A 127 -2.50 6.91 24.16
C THR A 127 -2.20 7.84 23.00
N PHE A 128 -2.03 7.30 21.80
CA PHE A 128 -1.68 8.07 20.61
C PHE A 128 -2.84 8.95 20.13
N LEU A 129 -4.07 8.45 20.22
CA LEU A 129 -5.27 9.08 19.66
C LEU A 129 -6.06 9.89 20.67
N GLY A 130 -5.73 9.85 21.97
CA GLY A 130 -6.50 10.51 23.02
C GLY A 130 -6.73 12.02 22.79
N GLY A 131 -5.74 12.71 22.21
CA GLY A 131 -5.81 14.14 21.87
C GLY A 131 -6.46 14.47 20.52
N ARG A 132 -6.84 13.47 19.72
CA ARG A 132 -7.45 13.70 18.39
C ARG A 132 -8.91 14.13 18.54
N ARG A 133 -9.31 15.09 17.70
CA ARG A 133 -10.70 15.58 17.62
C ARG A 133 -11.62 14.55 16.95
N SER A 134 -11.15 13.98 15.83
CA SER A 134 -11.86 12.98 15.05
C SER A 134 -10.89 11.90 14.59
N VAL A 135 -11.35 10.66 14.55
CA VAL A 135 -10.66 9.50 13.97
C VAL A 135 -11.71 8.70 13.25
N ASN A 136 -11.75 8.80 11.92
CA ASN A 136 -12.77 8.13 11.11
C ASN A 136 -12.34 6.71 10.72
N TRP A 137 -11.04 6.52 10.50
CA TRP A 137 -10.48 5.25 10.03
C TRP A 137 -9.13 4.94 10.68
N LEU A 138 -8.99 3.69 11.14
CA LEU A 138 -7.76 3.11 11.63
C LEU A 138 -7.39 1.89 10.76
N ALA A 139 -6.42 2.06 9.85
CA ALA A 139 -5.90 0.97 9.02
C ALA A 139 -4.63 0.41 9.65
N LEU A 140 -4.73 -0.81 10.17
CA LEU A 140 -3.67 -1.51 10.89
C LEU A 140 -3.01 -2.55 9.99
N ASN A 141 -1.72 -2.80 10.23
CA ASN A 141 -1.03 -3.90 9.54
C ASN A 141 -1.60 -5.28 9.93
N THR A 142 -2.00 -5.41 11.18
CA THR A 142 -2.64 -6.63 11.72
C THR A 142 -3.62 -6.24 12.82
N VAL A 143 -4.83 -6.78 12.75
CA VAL A 143 -5.85 -6.64 13.78
C VAL A 143 -5.76 -7.87 14.68
N CYS A 144 -5.57 -7.64 15.98
CA CYS A 144 -5.53 -8.70 16.98
C CYS A 144 -6.28 -8.30 18.26
N PRO A 145 -6.72 -9.26 19.09
CA PRO A 145 -7.53 -8.98 20.28
C PRO A 145 -6.85 -8.01 21.25
N LYS A 146 -5.54 -8.17 21.45
CA LYS A 146 -4.75 -7.29 22.32
C LYS A 146 -4.70 -5.83 21.81
N MET A 147 -4.69 -5.62 20.51
CA MET A 147 -4.72 -4.27 19.92
C MET A 147 -6.10 -3.63 20.10
N LEU A 148 -7.16 -4.40 19.87
CA LEU A 148 -8.53 -3.92 20.06
C LEU A 148 -8.82 -3.58 21.54
N ALA A 149 -8.32 -4.39 22.47
CA ALA A 149 -8.40 -4.10 23.91
C ALA A 149 -7.67 -2.79 24.28
N ALA A 150 -6.55 -2.50 23.62
CA ALA A 150 -5.76 -1.27 23.83
C ALA A 150 -6.35 -0.03 23.11
N ALA A 151 -7.44 -0.20 22.34
CA ALA A 151 -8.15 0.86 21.63
C ALA A 151 -9.52 1.20 22.25
N LYS A 152 -9.77 0.77 23.50
CA LYS A 152 -11.08 0.86 24.16
C LYS A 152 -11.63 2.28 24.17
N HIS A 153 -10.83 3.27 24.56
CA HIS A 153 -11.28 4.67 24.66
C HIS A 153 -11.47 5.29 23.27
N THR A 154 -10.59 4.97 22.34
CA THR A 154 -10.68 5.40 20.94
C THR A 154 -11.97 4.88 20.31
N VAL A 155 -12.28 3.60 20.50
CA VAL A 155 -13.50 2.97 19.98
C VAL A 155 -14.74 3.57 20.62
N ALA A 156 -14.75 3.75 21.94
CA ALA A 156 -15.87 4.36 22.65
C ALA A 156 -16.14 5.81 22.21
N LYS A 157 -15.09 6.60 21.96
CA LYS A 157 -15.18 8.02 21.62
C LYS A 157 -15.49 8.27 20.15
N HIS A 158 -14.79 7.56 19.25
CA HIS A 158 -14.78 7.89 17.82
C HIS A 158 -15.52 6.88 16.95
N ARG A 159 -15.70 5.63 17.44
CA ARG A 159 -16.22 4.50 16.66
C ARG A 159 -15.65 4.42 15.22
N PRO A 160 -14.31 4.42 15.06
CA PRO A 160 -13.71 4.43 13.73
C PRO A 160 -14.04 3.15 12.97
N LEU A 161 -14.01 3.22 11.63
CA LEU A 161 -13.78 2.04 10.81
C LEU A 161 -12.40 1.48 11.15
N ILE A 162 -12.29 0.16 11.36
CA ILE A 162 -10.99 -0.50 11.57
C ILE A 162 -10.77 -1.49 10.45
N SER A 163 -9.59 -1.49 9.84
CA SER A 163 -9.23 -2.46 8.81
C SER A 163 -7.82 -3.00 9.03
N GLY A 164 -7.56 -4.18 8.49
CA GLY A 164 -6.23 -4.80 8.54
C GLY A 164 -6.30 -6.30 8.36
N ARG A 165 -5.14 -6.96 8.46
CA ARG A 165 -5.06 -8.42 8.35
C ARG A 165 -5.48 -9.09 9.64
N VAL A 166 -6.34 -10.10 9.58
CA VAL A 166 -6.73 -10.95 10.70
C VAL A 166 -6.12 -12.32 10.52
N LEU A 167 -5.39 -12.77 11.55
CA LEU A 167 -4.87 -14.15 11.60
C LEU A 167 -6.02 -15.11 11.91
N ALA A 168 -6.00 -16.29 11.28
CA ALA A 168 -6.98 -17.35 11.50
C ALA A 168 -7.24 -17.64 12.99
N THR A 169 -6.15 -17.70 13.78
CA THR A 169 -6.16 -17.99 15.23
C THR A 169 -6.86 -16.93 16.08
N HIS A 170 -7.09 -15.73 15.56
CA HIS A 170 -7.71 -14.63 16.30
C HIS A 170 -9.18 -14.39 15.90
N THR A 171 -9.70 -15.12 14.92
CA THR A 171 -11.00 -14.85 14.30
C THR A 171 -12.13 -14.85 15.34
N ASP A 172 -12.20 -15.87 16.19
CA ASP A 172 -13.31 -16.03 17.15
C ASP A 172 -13.28 -14.94 18.22
N GLU A 173 -12.11 -14.61 18.76
CA GLU A 173 -11.93 -13.53 19.74
C GLU A 173 -12.29 -12.16 19.15
N ILE A 174 -11.90 -11.89 17.90
CA ILE A 174 -12.25 -10.63 17.22
C ILE A 174 -13.74 -10.58 16.91
N SER A 175 -14.36 -11.69 16.51
CA SER A 175 -15.80 -11.79 16.30
C SER A 175 -16.58 -11.52 17.59
N ALA A 176 -16.16 -12.12 18.71
CA ALA A 176 -16.74 -11.85 20.02
C ALA A 176 -16.60 -10.36 20.41
N TRP A 177 -15.41 -9.79 20.23
CA TRP A 177 -15.18 -8.36 20.47
C TRP A 177 -16.08 -7.47 19.61
N CYS A 178 -16.28 -7.83 18.34
CA CYS A 178 -17.16 -7.07 17.45
C CYS A 178 -18.60 -7.09 17.95
N ILE A 179 -19.12 -8.25 18.37
CA ILE A 179 -20.47 -8.37 18.93
C ILE A 179 -20.62 -7.48 20.17
N GLU A 180 -19.67 -7.56 21.10
CA GLU A 180 -19.69 -6.78 22.35
C GLU A 180 -19.68 -5.27 22.11
N ASN A 181 -18.95 -4.81 21.09
CA ASN A 181 -18.76 -3.38 20.81
C ASN A 181 -19.70 -2.83 19.71
N GLY A 182 -20.62 -3.68 19.21
CA GLY A 182 -21.58 -3.31 18.16
C GLY A 182 -20.94 -3.06 16.79
N TYR A 183 -19.87 -3.78 16.47
CA TYR A 183 -19.21 -3.80 15.17
C TYR A 183 -19.64 -5.01 14.35
N THR A 184 -19.50 -4.94 13.03
CA THR A 184 -19.68 -6.08 12.12
C THR A 184 -18.35 -6.44 11.48
N LEU A 185 -17.89 -7.67 11.66
CA LEU A 185 -16.67 -8.19 11.03
C LEU A 185 -17.00 -8.77 9.66
N VAL A 186 -16.40 -8.21 8.62
CA VAL A 186 -16.54 -8.69 7.23
C VAL A 186 -15.20 -8.80 6.51
N ASP A 187 -15.13 -9.65 5.49
CA ASP A 187 -13.99 -9.71 4.58
C ASP A 187 -14.13 -8.69 3.42
N ASN A 188 -13.20 -8.74 2.47
CA ASN A 188 -13.22 -7.90 1.27
C ASN A 188 -14.40 -8.22 0.33
N TYR A 189 -15.08 -9.36 0.44
CA TYR A 189 -16.33 -9.61 -0.28
C TYR A 189 -17.55 -9.06 0.45
N LEU A 190 -17.35 -8.40 1.60
CA LEU A 190 -18.39 -7.92 2.52
C LEU A 190 -19.22 -9.05 3.14
N GLU A 191 -18.67 -10.26 3.17
CA GLU A 191 -19.29 -11.41 3.79
C GLU A 191 -18.87 -11.52 5.26
N PRO A 192 -19.75 -11.97 6.16
CA PRO A 192 -19.40 -12.22 7.55
C PRO A 192 -18.22 -13.19 7.66
N VAL A 193 -17.26 -12.87 8.53
CA VAL A 193 -16.10 -13.72 8.75
C VAL A 193 -16.40 -14.73 9.86
N GLY A 194 -16.21 -16.02 9.58
CA GLY A 194 -16.23 -17.09 10.57
C GLY A 194 -15.27 -18.22 10.20
N GLY A 195 -14.51 -18.73 11.17
CA GLY A 195 -13.64 -19.90 10.99
C GLY A 195 -12.60 -19.76 9.88
N LEU A 196 -11.80 -18.70 9.88
CA LEU A 196 -10.75 -18.50 8.88
C LEU A 196 -9.70 -19.64 8.93
N THR A 197 -9.27 -20.10 7.75
CA THR A 197 -8.20 -21.09 7.59
C THR A 197 -6.85 -20.45 7.27
N SER A 198 -6.86 -19.19 6.85
CA SER A 198 -5.67 -18.40 6.49
C SER A 198 -5.83 -16.94 6.92
N VAL A 199 -4.74 -16.18 6.83
CA VAL A 199 -4.77 -14.73 7.04
C VAL A 199 -5.63 -14.08 5.96
N LYS A 200 -6.53 -13.17 6.35
CA LYS A 200 -7.35 -12.39 5.42
C LYS A 200 -7.37 -10.91 5.77
N SER A 201 -7.52 -10.07 4.75
CA SER A 201 -7.90 -8.67 4.93
C SER A 201 -9.36 -8.56 5.39
N CYS A 202 -9.58 -7.89 6.52
CA CYS A 202 -10.91 -7.73 7.12
C CYS A 202 -11.22 -6.28 7.48
N TRP A 203 -12.50 -6.02 7.63
CA TRP A 203 -13.08 -4.73 8.04
C TRP A 203 -13.97 -4.95 9.26
N LEU A 204 -13.74 -4.16 10.30
CA LEU A 204 -14.61 -4.06 11.46
C LEU A 204 -15.41 -2.78 11.27
N VAL A 205 -16.67 -2.95 10.86
CA VAL A 205 -17.55 -1.84 10.48
C VAL A 205 -18.37 -1.38 11.69
N PRO A 206 -18.33 -0.08 12.07
CA PRO A 206 -18.94 0.42 13.30
C PRO A 206 -20.47 0.49 13.26
N SER A 207 -21.09 0.35 12.08
CA SER A 207 -22.53 0.45 11.86
C SER A 207 -23.02 -0.47 10.75
N LYS A 208 -24.11 -1.20 11.00
CA LYS A 208 -24.80 -2.02 9.98
C LYS A 208 -25.36 -1.16 8.84
N ALA A 209 -25.78 0.07 9.13
CA ALA A 209 -26.27 1.00 8.11
C ALA A 209 -25.15 1.41 7.16
N GLN A 210 -23.94 1.67 7.70
CA GLN A 210 -22.76 1.94 6.89
C GLN A 210 -22.43 0.74 6.00
N LEU A 211 -22.39 -0.49 6.56
CA LEU A 211 -22.15 -1.69 5.77
C LEU A 211 -23.17 -1.86 4.64
N GLN A 212 -24.45 -1.58 4.90
CA GLN A 212 -25.48 -1.64 3.87
C GLN A 212 -25.27 -0.58 2.78
N GLN A 213 -24.86 0.64 3.15
CA GLN A 213 -24.50 1.67 2.19
C GLN A 213 -23.32 1.22 1.31
N VAL A 214 -22.28 0.62 1.89
CA VAL A 214 -21.15 0.06 1.13
C VAL A 214 -21.61 -1.04 0.18
N ARG A 215 -22.45 -1.97 0.65
CA ARG A 215 -23.02 -3.03 -0.21
C ARG A 215 -23.81 -2.46 -1.38
N ASN A 216 -24.58 -1.40 -1.15
CA ASN A 216 -25.33 -0.72 -2.21
C ASN A 216 -24.38 -0.05 -3.22
N LEU A 217 -23.36 0.66 -2.75
CA LEU A 217 -22.35 1.31 -3.59
C LEU A 217 -21.57 0.30 -4.46
N LEU A 218 -21.33 -0.90 -3.93
CA LEU A 218 -20.64 -1.97 -4.64
C LEU A 218 -21.55 -2.86 -5.47
N ALA A 219 -22.84 -2.55 -5.55
CA ALA A 219 -23.83 -3.38 -6.25
C ALA A 219 -23.76 -4.85 -5.78
N HIS A 220 -23.51 -5.08 -4.48
CA HIS A 220 -23.24 -6.40 -3.92
C HIS A 220 -24.43 -7.38 -4.09
N HIS A 221 -25.65 -6.85 -4.20
CA HIS A 221 -26.89 -7.61 -4.45
C HIS A 221 -27.38 -7.52 -5.91
N ALA A 222 -26.60 -6.95 -6.83
CA ALA A 222 -26.97 -6.89 -8.23
C ALA A 222 -26.95 -8.29 -8.87
N PRO A 223 -27.72 -8.49 -9.95
CA PRO A 223 -27.68 -9.73 -10.72
C PRO A 223 -26.27 -9.99 -11.26
N GLU A 224 -26.03 -11.25 -11.62
CA GLU A 224 -24.77 -11.66 -12.19
C GLU A 224 -24.50 -10.95 -13.53
N VAL A 225 -23.23 -10.63 -13.75
CA VAL A 225 -22.75 -10.01 -14.98
C VAL A 225 -21.86 -10.99 -15.73
N SER A 226 -21.88 -10.89 -17.07
CA SER A 226 -21.01 -11.71 -17.92
C SER A 226 -19.55 -11.47 -17.57
N ALA A 227 -18.80 -12.55 -17.37
CA ALA A 227 -17.35 -12.50 -17.14
C ALA A 227 -16.59 -11.85 -18.31
N ARG A 228 -17.19 -11.82 -19.51
CA ARG A 228 -16.57 -11.31 -20.75
C ARG A 228 -16.65 -9.79 -20.93
N LEU A 229 -17.39 -9.07 -20.08
CA LEU A 229 -17.42 -7.61 -20.16
C LEU A 229 -15.99 -7.06 -19.99
N SER A 230 -15.69 -5.87 -20.48
CA SER A 230 -14.46 -5.16 -20.09
C SER A 230 -14.61 -4.53 -18.71
N MET A 231 -13.52 -4.07 -18.09
CA MET A 231 -13.61 -3.32 -16.83
C MET A 231 -14.41 -2.03 -17.00
N GLU A 232 -14.19 -1.30 -18.09
CA GLU A 232 -14.95 -0.09 -18.42
C GLU A 232 -16.45 -0.36 -18.54
N MET A 233 -16.85 -1.41 -19.27
CA MET A 233 -18.27 -1.77 -19.40
C MET A 233 -18.88 -2.20 -18.07
N MET A 234 -18.14 -2.95 -17.24
CA MET A 234 -18.59 -3.29 -15.90
C MET A 234 -18.78 -2.06 -15.02
N ILE A 235 -17.85 -1.10 -15.07
CA ILE A 235 -17.96 0.15 -14.31
C ILE A 235 -19.23 0.89 -14.73
N THR A 236 -19.47 1.07 -16.02
CA THR A 236 -20.68 1.77 -16.52
C THR A 236 -21.96 1.07 -16.10
N GLN A 237 -21.99 -0.27 -16.06
CA GLN A 237 -23.19 -1.05 -15.71
C GLN A 237 -23.41 -1.18 -14.19
N CYS A 238 -22.35 -1.39 -13.42
CA CYS A 238 -22.44 -1.77 -12.00
C CYS A 238 -22.10 -0.61 -11.05
N TRP A 239 -21.21 0.29 -11.47
CA TRP A 239 -20.67 1.38 -10.65
C TRP A 239 -20.65 2.71 -11.41
N PRO A 240 -21.77 3.17 -11.99
CA PRO A 240 -21.81 4.35 -12.85
C PRO A 240 -21.32 5.63 -12.15
N ALA A 241 -21.40 5.69 -10.81
CA ALA A 241 -20.85 6.78 -10.02
C ALA A 241 -19.32 6.94 -10.17
N LEU A 242 -18.59 5.90 -10.58
CA LEU A 242 -17.15 5.97 -10.85
C LEU A 242 -16.82 6.60 -12.22
N ALA A 243 -17.74 6.50 -13.18
CA ALA A 243 -17.56 7.02 -14.53
C ALA A 243 -17.92 8.52 -14.65
N GLY A 244 -18.38 9.15 -13.55
CA GLY A 244 -18.73 10.57 -13.51
C GLY A 244 -17.57 11.45 -13.07
N GLU A 245 -17.60 12.72 -13.49
CA GLU A 245 -16.54 13.69 -13.20
C GLU A 245 -16.62 14.38 -11.82
N HIS A 246 -17.51 13.91 -10.93
CA HIS A 246 -17.96 14.74 -9.81
C HIS A 246 -17.08 14.68 -8.55
N ASP A 247 -16.31 13.60 -8.33
CA ASP A 247 -15.42 13.50 -7.17
C ASP A 247 -14.04 12.90 -7.52
N LEU A 248 -12.98 13.43 -6.88
CA LEU A 248 -11.59 13.01 -7.13
C LEU A 248 -11.34 11.54 -6.77
N LEU A 249 -12.02 11.04 -5.72
CA LEU A 249 -11.96 9.63 -5.34
C LEU A 249 -12.52 8.73 -6.46
N ALA A 250 -13.54 9.16 -7.20
CA ALA A 250 -14.16 8.41 -8.31
C ALA A 250 -13.22 8.31 -9.47
N ARG A 251 -12.62 9.45 -9.85
CA ARG A 251 -11.59 9.50 -10.88
C ARG A 251 -10.40 8.61 -10.53
N GLU A 252 -9.85 8.72 -9.31
CA GLU A 252 -8.73 7.87 -8.89
C GLU A 252 -9.10 6.38 -8.89
N THR A 253 -10.30 6.04 -8.40
CA THR A 253 -10.78 4.64 -8.41
C THR A 253 -10.96 4.11 -9.83
N TYR A 254 -11.55 4.92 -10.71
CA TYR A 254 -11.75 4.60 -12.12
C TYR A 254 -10.41 4.37 -12.82
N ASP A 255 -9.47 5.31 -12.67
CA ASP A 255 -8.15 5.26 -13.31
C ASP A 255 -7.36 4.02 -12.89
N LEU A 256 -7.39 3.69 -11.59
CA LEU A 256 -6.76 2.47 -11.08
C LEU A 256 -7.38 1.22 -11.74
N LEU A 257 -8.70 1.11 -11.80
CA LEU A 257 -9.39 -0.07 -12.32
C LEU A 257 -9.22 -0.24 -13.84
N VAL A 258 -9.31 0.85 -14.60
CA VAL A 258 -9.27 0.83 -16.07
C VAL A 258 -7.85 0.69 -16.58
N HIS A 259 -6.91 1.48 -16.05
CA HIS A 259 -5.52 1.45 -16.52
C HIS A 259 -4.67 0.39 -15.85
N ARG A 260 -5.15 -0.20 -14.74
CA ARG A 260 -4.49 -1.30 -14.01
C ARG A 260 -3.05 -0.98 -13.63
N ARG A 261 -2.81 0.29 -13.30
CA ARG A 261 -1.48 0.81 -13.04
C ARG A 261 -1.50 1.79 -11.89
N ARG A 262 -0.34 1.92 -11.29
CA ARG A 262 -0.10 2.90 -10.25
C ARG A 262 1.26 3.54 -10.40
N TRP A 263 1.27 4.86 -10.32
CA TRP A 263 2.48 5.67 -10.28
C TRP A 263 3.00 5.84 -8.85
N TYR A 264 4.32 5.73 -8.70
CA TYR A 264 5.04 6.07 -7.48
C TYR A 264 5.83 7.35 -7.76
N TYR A 265 5.27 8.48 -7.34
CA TYR A 265 5.87 9.79 -7.53
C TYR A 265 7.18 9.91 -6.75
N LEU A 266 8.23 10.41 -7.42
CA LEU A 266 9.59 10.44 -6.90
C LEU A 266 9.74 11.39 -5.71
N ASP A 267 8.96 12.46 -5.63
CA ASP A 267 9.02 13.46 -4.57
C ASP A 267 8.68 12.84 -3.19
N ASN A 268 7.65 12.01 -3.15
CA ASN A 268 7.15 11.38 -1.95
C ASN A 268 7.60 9.93 -1.80
N LEU A 269 8.54 9.44 -2.61
CA LEU A 269 8.96 8.02 -2.63
C LEU A 269 9.83 7.64 -1.42
N LEU A 270 9.34 6.70 -0.61
CA LEU A 270 10.12 6.07 0.45
C LEU A 270 11.16 5.16 -0.20
N ASN A 271 12.42 5.52 -0.03
CA ASN A 271 13.55 4.81 -0.60
C ASN A 271 14.77 4.91 0.31
N ILE A 272 15.74 4.01 0.11
CA ILE A 272 17.08 4.13 0.69
C ILE A 272 18.09 4.15 -0.45
N GLY A 273 18.88 5.22 -0.55
CA GLY A 273 20.02 5.30 -1.48
C GLY A 273 19.76 6.04 -2.79
N LEU A 274 18.55 6.56 -3.05
CA LEU A 274 18.40 7.57 -4.09
C LEU A 274 18.87 8.93 -3.56
N TYR A 275 19.47 9.72 -4.46
CA TYR A 275 19.70 11.13 -4.19
C TYR A 275 18.39 11.92 -4.20
N ASP A 276 18.50 13.20 -3.82
CA ASP A 276 17.39 14.15 -3.91
C ASP A 276 16.90 14.31 -5.35
N ILE A 277 15.67 14.83 -5.48
CA ILE A 277 15.04 15.04 -6.77
C ILE A 277 15.74 16.18 -7.52
N ASP A 278 16.12 15.89 -8.76
CA ASP A 278 16.63 16.87 -9.72
C ASP A 278 15.56 17.11 -10.80
N SER A 279 15.62 18.28 -11.44
CA SER A 279 14.68 18.67 -12.50
C SER A 279 15.31 19.65 -13.48
N ASP A 280 14.86 19.59 -14.73
CA ASP A 280 15.10 20.60 -15.78
C ASP A 280 13.92 21.59 -15.95
N GLY A 281 12.88 21.46 -15.11
CA GLY A 281 11.63 22.21 -15.17
C GLY A 281 10.47 21.47 -15.85
N GLU A 282 10.76 20.51 -16.72
CA GLU A 282 9.77 19.68 -17.43
C GLU A 282 9.75 18.24 -16.91
N ASN A 283 10.94 17.69 -16.71
CA ASN A 283 11.21 16.35 -16.22
C ASN A 283 11.76 16.38 -14.80
N TYR A 284 11.52 15.30 -14.09
CA TYR A 284 12.01 15.10 -12.73
C TYR A 284 12.64 13.72 -12.64
N TRP A 285 13.79 13.62 -11.98
CA TRP A 285 14.46 12.35 -11.80
C TRP A 285 15.20 12.29 -10.46
N ARG A 286 15.59 11.08 -10.06
CA ARG A 286 16.49 10.83 -8.94
C ARG A 286 17.63 9.94 -9.37
N TRP A 287 18.84 10.31 -9.01
CA TRP A 287 20.03 9.52 -9.31
C TRP A 287 20.18 8.32 -8.38
N LEU A 288 20.71 7.22 -8.94
CA LEU A 288 21.27 6.09 -8.21
C LEU A 288 22.78 6.27 -8.09
N GLY A 289 23.30 5.94 -6.91
CA GLY A 289 24.73 5.84 -6.68
C GLY A 289 25.30 4.43 -6.91
N ASP A 290 26.57 4.27 -6.55
CA ASP A 290 27.32 3.00 -6.69
C ASP A 290 26.84 1.89 -5.75
N LYS A 291 26.18 2.25 -4.64
CA LYS A 291 25.56 1.30 -3.71
C LYS A 291 24.16 0.87 -4.12
N GLY A 292 23.65 1.39 -5.24
CA GLY A 292 22.27 1.16 -5.68
C GLY A 292 21.23 1.80 -4.77
N CYS A 293 19.97 1.48 -5.01
CA CYS A 293 18.84 1.97 -4.21
C CYS A 293 17.90 0.83 -3.82
N ARG A 294 17.23 1.01 -2.69
CA ARG A 294 16.16 0.13 -2.19
C ARG A 294 14.83 0.88 -2.22
N LEU A 295 13.86 0.30 -2.92
CA LEU A 295 12.51 0.80 -3.10
C LEU A 295 11.52 -0.11 -2.38
N PHE A 296 10.47 0.51 -1.84
CA PHE A 296 9.45 -0.18 -1.06
C PHE A 296 8.10 -0.01 -1.73
N LEU A 297 7.66 -1.03 -2.46
CA LEU A 297 6.46 -0.97 -3.28
C LEU A 297 5.35 -1.81 -2.60
N PRO A 298 4.44 -1.20 -1.82
CA PRO A 298 3.34 -1.92 -1.19
C PRO A 298 2.41 -2.55 -2.24
N LEU A 299 2.21 -3.86 -2.13
CA LEU A 299 1.35 -4.65 -2.99
C LEU A 299 0.18 -5.15 -2.16
N ARG A 300 -1.00 -4.55 -2.36
CA ARG A 300 -2.12 -4.74 -1.43
C ARG A 300 -2.74 -6.14 -1.49
N ALA A 301 -2.70 -6.78 -2.65
CA ALA A 301 -3.33 -8.07 -2.92
C ALA A 301 -2.32 -9.06 -3.50
N ALA A 302 -2.64 -10.35 -3.39
CA ALA A 302 -1.93 -11.38 -4.12
C ALA A 302 -2.25 -11.30 -5.63
N GLY A 303 -1.29 -11.65 -6.48
CA GLY A 303 -1.46 -11.65 -7.94
C GLY A 303 -0.21 -11.31 -8.73
N HIS A 304 -0.37 -11.22 -10.05
CA HIS A 304 0.70 -10.93 -10.99
C HIS A 304 0.82 -9.43 -11.23
N TYR A 305 2.04 -8.93 -11.02
CA TYR A 305 2.42 -7.53 -11.18
C TYR A 305 3.58 -7.40 -12.15
N VAL A 306 3.69 -6.24 -12.80
CA VAL A 306 4.87 -5.82 -13.54
C VAL A 306 5.39 -4.54 -12.90
N LEU A 307 6.60 -4.61 -12.36
CA LEU A 307 7.30 -3.47 -11.78
C LEU A 307 8.16 -2.84 -12.87
N SER A 308 7.87 -1.58 -13.21
CA SER A 308 8.53 -0.86 -14.29
C SER A 308 9.24 0.37 -13.77
N PHE A 309 10.51 0.51 -14.15
CA PHE A 309 11.40 1.61 -13.74
C PHE A 309 11.92 2.32 -15.00
N SER A 310 11.50 3.56 -15.21
CA SER A 310 11.91 4.36 -16.35
C SER A 310 13.24 5.05 -16.07
N ILE A 311 14.21 4.82 -16.96
CA ILE A 311 15.54 5.39 -16.92
C ILE A 311 15.53 6.66 -17.76
N PHE A 312 15.74 7.81 -17.12
CA PHE A 312 15.80 9.08 -17.85
C PHE A 312 17.11 9.22 -18.61
N SER A 313 18.22 9.07 -17.90
CA SER A 313 19.56 9.22 -18.44
C SER A 313 20.59 8.40 -17.66
N LEU A 314 21.76 8.26 -18.26
CA LEU A 314 22.97 7.84 -17.56
C LEU A 314 23.81 9.08 -17.28
N VAL A 315 24.65 9.01 -16.25
CA VAL A 315 25.63 10.06 -15.96
C VAL A 315 26.61 10.21 -17.14
N GLU A 316 27.06 11.44 -17.38
CA GLU A 316 28.07 11.73 -18.40
C GLU A 316 29.30 10.82 -18.23
N GLY A 317 29.80 10.28 -19.34
CA GLY A 317 30.88 9.30 -19.36
C GLY A 317 30.42 7.83 -19.40
N LEU A 318 29.13 7.54 -19.21
CA LEU A 318 28.56 6.21 -19.42
C LEU A 318 27.66 6.18 -20.66
N SER A 319 28.02 5.37 -21.65
CA SER A 319 27.15 5.05 -22.79
C SER A 319 26.12 3.97 -22.44
N ASN A 320 26.49 3.05 -21.55
CA ASN A 320 25.63 2.00 -21.01
C ASN A 320 26.11 1.57 -19.61
N THR A 321 25.25 0.87 -18.88
CA THR A 321 25.66 0.15 -17.68
C THR A 321 24.84 -1.12 -17.49
N PRO A 322 25.45 -2.24 -17.07
CA PRO A 322 24.71 -3.34 -16.49
C PRO A 322 24.02 -2.89 -15.19
N VAL A 323 22.80 -3.35 -14.99
CA VAL A 323 22.02 -3.18 -13.76
C VAL A 323 21.51 -4.54 -13.31
N ARG A 324 21.64 -4.80 -12.01
CA ARG A 324 21.05 -5.96 -11.34
C ARG A 324 19.89 -5.50 -10.48
N CYS A 325 18.75 -6.14 -10.68
CA CYS A 325 17.54 -5.90 -9.91
C CYS A 325 17.22 -7.12 -9.07
N PHE A 326 17.02 -6.90 -7.78
CA PHE A 326 16.61 -7.92 -6.82
C PHE A 326 15.24 -7.58 -6.29
N ILE A 327 14.40 -8.60 -6.05
CA ILE A 327 13.14 -8.46 -5.34
C ILE A 327 13.18 -9.37 -4.12
N ASN A 328 12.95 -8.79 -2.93
CA ASN A 328 12.98 -9.49 -1.64
C ASN A 328 14.28 -10.31 -1.46
N GLY A 329 15.41 -9.72 -1.84
CA GLY A 329 16.74 -10.31 -1.73
C GLY A 329 17.11 -11.36 -2.80
N LYS A 330 16.21 -11.68 -3.73
CA LYS A 330 16.48 -12.63 -4.83
C LYS A 330 16.73 -11.88 -6.13
N LEU A 331 17.76 -12.29 -6.89
CA LEU A 331 18.03 -11.72 -8.21
C LEU A 331 16.84 -11.99 -9.13
N ALA A 332 16.23 -10.93 -9.63
CA ALA A 332 15.05 -11.01 -10.49
C ALA A 332 15.40 -10.73 -11.96
N LYS A 333 16.33 -9.81 -12.21
CA LYS A 333 16.73 -9.43 -13.57
C LYS A 333 18.16 -8.86 -13.58
N THR A 334 18.91 -9.19 -14.62
CA THR A 334 20.13 -8.49 -15.00
C THR A 334 19.96 -8.01 -16.44
N CYS A 335 20.23 -6.74 -16.69
CA CYS A 335 20.16 -6.18 -18.03
C CYS A 335 21.17 -5.04 -18.21
N GLU A 336 21.68 -4.90 -19.41
CA GLU A 336 22.38 -3.69 -19.84
C GLU A 336 21.33 -2.62 -20.18
N ILE A 337 21.52 -1.39 -19.71
CA ILE A 337 20.58 -0.30 -19.91
C ILE A 337 21.24 0.93 -20.55
N TYR A 338 20.42 1.67 -21.28
CA TYR A 338 20.69 2.92 -21.97
C TYR A 338 19.73 4.01 -21.48
N GLY A 339 20.04 5.28 -21.80
CA GLY A 339 19.16 6.40 -21.46
C GLY A 339 17.83 6.29 -22.22
N GLY A 340 16.72 6.53 -21.55
CA GLY A 340 15.36 6.34 -22.10
C GLY A 340 14.79 4.93 -21.96
N ASP A 341 15.58 3.95 -21.50
CA ASP A 341 15.09 2.58 -21.32
C ASP A 341 14.07 2.45 -20.18
N THR A 342 13.31 1.34 -20.21
CA THR A 342 12.47 0.94 -19.07
C THR A 342 12.80 -0.47 -18.63
N ILE A 343 13.15 -0.62 -17.35
CA ILE A 343 13.36 -1.93 -16.73
C ILE A 343 12.00 -2.46 -16.27
N SER A 344 11.47 -3.46 -16.95
CA SER A 344 10.25 -4.18 -16.51
C SER A 344 10.59 -5.54 -15.91
N ILE A 345 10.04 -5.82 -14.72
CA ILE A 345 10.25 -7.06 -13.96
C ILE A 345 8.88 -7.66 -13.60
N PRO A 346 8.52 -8.84 -14.14
CA PRO A 346 7.33 -9.56 -13.70
C PRO A 346 7.54 -10.08 -12.27
N TYR A 347 6.50 -9.97 -11.44
CA TYR A 347 6.54 -10.34 -10.04
C TYR A 347 5.19 -10.91 -9.59
N TYR A 348 5.20 -12.02 -8.89
CA TYR A 348 4.01 -12.59 -8.26
C TYR A 348 4.03 -12.33 -6.76
N ALA A 349 3.03 -11.61 -6.26
CA ALA A 349 2.81 -11.44 -4.82
C ALA A 349 2.00 -12.63 -4.30
N SER A 350 2.60 -13.43 -3.41
CA SER A 350 1.96 -14.62 -2.84
C SER A 350 1.03 -14.34 -1.67
N GLU A 351 1.13 -13.16 -1.05
CA GLU A 351 0.40 -12.81 0.18
C GLU A 351 -0.33 -11.47 0.04
N GLU A 352 -1.51 -11.38 0.66
CA GLU A 352 -2.23 -10.10 0.80
C GLU A 352 -1.50 -9.14 1.75
N GLY A 353 -1.49 -7.87 1.37
CA GLY A 353 -0.85 -6.79 2.14
C GLY A 353 0.68 -6.88 2.15
N GLY A 354 1.27 -7.66 1.23
CA GLY A 354 2.70 -7.75 1.05
C GLY A 354 3.33 -6.46 0.49
N MET A 355 4.65 -6.49 0.35
CA MET A 355 5.42 -5.42 -0.26
C MET A 355 6.52 -6.06 -1.11
N ALA A 356 6.80 -5.48 -2.26
CA ALA A 356 8.02 -5.78 -3.00
C ALA A 356 9.12 -4.83 -2.51
N GLU A 357 10.12 -5.39 -1.83
CA GLU A 357 11.39 -4.71 -1.57
C GLU A 357 12.29 -4.88 -2.79
N VAL A 358 12.43 -3.82 -3.59
CA VAL A 358 13.21 -3.85 -4.83
C VAL A 358 14.56 -3.21 -4.58
N PHE A 359 15.65 -3.90 -4.91
CA PHE A 359 16.99 -3.35 -4.88
C PHE A 359 17.54 -3.26 -6.30
N ILE A 360 17.88 -2.04 -6.74
CA ILE A 360 18.42 -1.75 -8.07
C ILE A 360 19.87 -1.33 -7.91
N ALA A 361 20.80 -2.11 -8.47
CA ALA A 361 22.24 -1.90 -8.35
C ALA A 361 22.89 -1.78 -9.74
N PRO A 362 23.33 -0.58 -10.14
CA PRO A 362 24.16 -0.42 -11.32
C PRO A 362 25.59 -0.91 -11.06
N GLU A 363 26.24 -1.48 -12.07
CA GLU A 363 27.61 -1.98 -11.96
C GLU A 363 28.67 -0.90 -12.21
N LYS A 364 28.33 0.15 -12.98
CA LYS A 364 29.23 1.27 -13.28
C LYS A 364 28.69 2.56 -12.68
N SER A 365 29.58 3.44 -12.26
CA SER A 365 29.27 4.79 -11.77
C SER A 365 30.46 5.70 -11.99
N VAL A 366 30.21 7.01 -11.99
CA VAL A 366 31.19 8.08 -12.19
C VAL A 366 31.09 9.06 -11.03
N ASP A 367 32.24 9.57 -10.59
CA ASP A 367 32.31 10.63 -9.60
C ASP A 367 31.99 11.98 -10.26
N VAL A 368 30.95 12.65 -9.77
CA VAL A 368 30.50 13.97 -10.21
C VAL A 368 30.38 14.86 -8.97
N GLY A 369 31.39 15.71 -8.78
CA GLY A 369 31.50 16.53 -7.56
C GLY A 369 31.68 15.65 -6.32
N ASP A 370 30.78 15.78 -5.35
CA ASP A 370 30.74 15.01 -4.10
C ASP A 370 29.88 13.74 -4.20
N ARG A 371 29.25 13.50 -5.35
CA ARG A 371 28.34 12.37 -5.56
C ARG A 371 28.97 11.36 -6.51
N LYS A 372 28.70 10.10 -6.22
CA LYS A 372 28.93 9.01 -7.17
C LYS A 372 27.61 8.67 -7.83
N LEU A 373 27.52 8.87 -9.14
CA LEU A 373 26.28 8.78 -9.92
C LEU A 373 26.38 7.66 -10.96
N SER A 374 25.25 7.08 -11.33
CA SER A 374 25.18 6.08 -12.40
C SER A 374 24.00 6.33 -13.32
N VAL A 375 22.80 5.94 -12.87
CA VAL A 375 21.56 5.98 -13.68
C VAL A 375 20.53 6.81 -12.95
N SER A 376 19.70 7.54 -13.70
CA SER A 376 18.61 8.34 -13.14
C SER A 376 17.26 7.68 -13.39
N LEU A 377 16.43 7.61 -12.35
CA LEU A 377 15.04 7.16 -12.45
C LEU A 377 14.12 8.37 -12.60
N SER A 378 13.26 8.38 -13.62
CA SER A 378 12.19 9.38 -13.80
C SER A 378 10.80 8.85 -13.50
N GLY A 379 10.61 7.53 -13.50
CA GLY A 379 9.29 6.94 -13.35
C GLY A 379 9.35 5.57 -12.69
N ILE A 380 8.39 5.33 -11.81
CA ILE A 380 8.17 4.02 -11.19
C ILE A 380 6.69 3.71 -11.31
N VAL A 381 6.39 2.61 -12.01
CA VAL A 381 5.02 2.16 -12.27
C VAL A 381 4.88 0.72 -11.85
N VAL A 382 3.82 0.43 -11.12
CA VAL A 382 3.38 -0.95 -10.88
C VAL A 382 2.10 -1.17 -11.66
N ASN A 383 2.16 -2.10 -12.61
CA ASN A 383 0.99 -2.60 -13.32
C ASN A 383 0.57 -3.92 -12.71
N TRP A 384 -0.71 -4.26 -12.79
CA TRP A 384 -1.19 -5.59 -12.46
C TRP A 384 -1.85 -6.25 -13.66
N GLU A 385 -1.51 -7.51 -13.88
CA GLU A 385 -1.95 -8.27 -15.04
C GLU A 385 -3.28 -8.95 -14.75
N GLU A 386 -4.19 -8.91 -15.69
CA GLU A 386 -5.42 -9.69 -15.56
C GLU A 386 -5.11 -11.17 -15.66
N ALA A 387 -5.70 -11.96 -14.78
CA ALA A 387 -5.73 -13.40 -14.97
C ALA A 387 -6.48 -13.70 -16.28
N PRO A 388 -5.99 -14.64 -17.10
CA PRO A 388 -6.76 -15.13 -18.23
C PRO A 388 -8.07 -15.73 -17.70
N LEU A 389 -9.20 -15.17 -18.18
CA LEU A 389 -10.57 -15.55 -17.79
C LEU A 389 -11.03 -16.85 -18.45
#